data_AF-A0A9P7A6J8-F1
#
_entry.id   AF-A0A9P7A6J8-F1
#
_cell.length_a   1.000
_cell.length_b   1.000
_cell.length_c   1.000
_cell.angle_alpha   90.00
_cell.angle_beta   90.00
_cell.angle_gamma   90.00
#
_symmetry.space_group_name_H-M   'P 1'
#
loop_
_entity.id
_entity.type
_entity.pdbx_description
1 polymer ?
#
loop_
_entity_poly.entity_id
_entity_poly.type
_entity_poly.pdbx_seq_one_letter_code
_entity_poly.pdbx_strand_id
1 'polypeptide(L)'
;MLTHYSTVYPDVKSQDADDVTLQPMLLAIRFSGRLPRHLMEQNIPIEISVSLAEEFGCFAMPVVQTMSFDQHFFSSLYTTYILSKDFELSDDFVSPANDIPIPFLPLPSEFNYTKRADWEMLSKRIEAWLIELDTELPQWTWGRDMFWLTFIAAFPAFPRGTWHMWNPRILLEGAFIEQWLETSSTNVNVDDDIFAIRGDDERDAEDLSEIWDALCRDAALFYPYTLIADD
;
A
#
# COMPACT_ATOMS: atom_id res chain seq x y z
N MET A 1 0.92 -0.54 3.80
CA MET A 1 -0.48 -0.43 4.27
C MET A 1 -0.52 0.62 5.37
N LEU A 2 -1.30 1.69 5.21
CA LEU A 2 -1.45 2.69 6.27
C LEU A 2 -2.49 2.17 7.27
N THR A 3 -2.03 1.71 8.42
CA THR A 3 -2.89 1.11 9.45
C THR A 3 -3.08 2.07 10.62
N HIS A 4 -4.32 2.36 10.97
CA HIS A 4 -4.67 3.13 12.16
C HIS A 4 -5.33 2.21 13.19
N TYR A 5 -4.83 2.23 14.43
CA TYR A 5 -5.39 1.45 15.53
C TYR A 5 -6.20 2.35 16.45
N SER A 6 -7.41 1.91 16.79
CA SER A 6 -8.27 2.57 17.76
C SER A 6 -8.92 1.52 18.65
N THR A 7 -8.90 1.77 19.97
CA THR A 7 -9.57 0.91 20.95
C THR A 7 -10.91 1.53 21.32
N VAL A 8 -11.99 0.79 21.11
CA VAL A 8 -13.35 1.19 21.44
C VAL A 8 -13.91 0.31 22.55
N TYR A 9 -14.74 0.90 23.41
CA TYR A 9 -15.32 0.22 24.56
C TYR A 9 -16.86 0.16 24.38
N PRO A 10 -17.43 -0.98 23.99
CA PRO A 10 -18.88 -1.13 23.86
C PRO A 10 -19.57 -1.09 25.21
N ASP A 11 -20.80 -0.57 25.21
CA ASP A 11 -21.65 -0.60 26.40
C ASP A 11 -22.02 -2.03 26.75
N VAL A 12 -21.96 -2.30 28.05
CA VAL A 12 -22.31 -3.59 28.64
C VAL A 12 -23.70 -3.47 29.26
N LYS A 13 -24.63 -4.34 28.87
CA LYS A 13 -25.95 -4.42 29.51
C LYS A 13 -26.13 -5.77 30.18
N SER A 14 -26.58 -5.73 31.44
CA SER A 14 -27.13 -6.89 32.14
C SER A 14 -28.56 -7.08 31.69
N GLN A 15 -28.85 -8.24 31.11
CA GLN A 15 -30.20 -8.64 30.72
C GLN A 15 -30.90 -9.40 31.85
N ASP A 16 -30.13 -10.12 32.67
CA ASP A 16 -30.54 -10.79 33.91
C ASP A 16 -29.39 -10.77 34.94
N ALA A 17 -29.64 -11.24 36.17
CA ALA A 17 -28.68 -11.24 37.27
C ALA A 17 -27.35 -11.96 36.95
N ASP A 18 -27.37 -12.92 36.03
CA ASP A 18 -26.22 -13.74 35.64
C ASP A 18 -25.79 -13.55 34.17
N ASP A 19 -26.52 -12.74 33.38
CA ASP A 19 -26.29 -12.64 31.94
C ASP A 19 -25.95 -11.20 31.52
N VAL A 20 -24.70 -11.03 31.09
CA VAL A 20 -24.10 -9.76 30.71
C VAL A 20 -23.70 -9.85 29.25
N THR A 21 -24.27 -8.99 28.42
CA THR A 21 -24.01 -9.00 26.97
C THR A 21 -23.40 -7.68 26.52
N LEU A 22 -22.43 -7.79 25.61
CA LEU A 22 -21.92 -6.64 24.87
C LEU A 22 -23.01 -6.17 23.92
N GLN A 23 -23.36 -4.88 24.00
CA GLN A 23 -24.32 -4.32 23.06
C GLN A 23 -23.68 -4.19 21.68
N PRO A 24 -24.44 -4.45 20.60
CA PRO A 24 -24.00 -4.14 19.26
C PRO A 24 -23.62 -2.66 19.16
N MET A 25 -22.46 -2.38 18.57
CA MET A 25 -21.99 -1.01 18.32
C MET A 25 -21.89 -0.73 16.83
N LEU A 26 -22.19 0.50 16.44
CA LEU A 26 -22.02 0.98 15.07
C LEU A 26 -20.62 1.59 14.94
N LEU A 27 -19.77 0.95 14.13
CA LEU A 27 -18.46 1.49 13.77
C LEU A 27 -18.54 2.14 12.39
N ALA A 28 -18.22 3.44 12.32
CA ALA A 28 -18.14 4.18 11.06
C ALA A 28 -16.67 4.47 10.74
N ILE A 29 -16.19 3.99 9.59
CA ILE A 29 -14.83 4.23 9.10
C ILE A 29 -14.93 5.23 7.95
N ARG A 30 -14.12 6.30 8.03
CA ARG A 30 -14.01 7.31 6.98
C ARG A 30 -12.58 7.39 6.49
N PHE A 31 -12.41 7.30 5.17
CA PHE A 31 -11.16 7.59 4.52
C PHE A 31 -11.19 9.05 4.07
N SER A 32 -10.34 9.88 4.66
CA SER A 32 -10.10 11.25 4.22
C SER A 32 -9.01 11.25 3.14
N GLY A 33 -9.31 11.79 1.97
CA GLY A 33 -8.38 11.84 0.85
C GLY A 33 -9.13 11.84 -0.48
N ARG A 34 -8.39 11.93 -1.59
CA ARG A 34 -8.96 11.78 -2.93
C ARG A 34 -8.44 10.49 -3.53
N LEU A 35 -9.35 9.66 -4.03
CA LEU A 35 -9.00 8.51 -4.84
C LEU A 35 -8.75 8.96 -6.28
N PRO A 36 -7.71 8.47 -6.95
CA PRO A 36 -7.57 8.61 -8.39
C PRO A 36 -8.84 8.16 -9.12
N ARG A 37 -9.28 8.94 -10.13
CA ARG A 37 -10.56 8.72 -10.82
C ARG A 37 -10.69 7.32 -11.45
N HIS A 38 -9.59 6.72 -11.85
CA HIS A 38 -9.58 5.40 -12.47
C HIS A 38 -9.85 4.25 -11.48
N LEU A 39 -9.69 4.49 -10.17
CA LEU A 39 -10.04 3.51 -9.13
C LEU A 39 -11.55 3.48 -8.83
N MET A 40 -12.36 4.37 -9.44
CA MET A 40 -13.82 4.37 -9.25
C MET A 40 -14.51 3.11 -9.80
N GLU A 41 -13.90 2.44 -10.78
CA GLU A 41 -14.43 1.22 -11.40
C GLU A 41 -13.85 -0.06 -10.78
N GLN A 42 -12.87 0.07 -9.87
CA GLN A 42 -12.21 -1.06 -9.21
C GLN A 42 -12.71 -1.20 -7.77
N ASN A 43 -12.90 -2.44 -7.31
CA ASN A 43 -13.18 -2.70 -5.90
C ASN A 43 -11.91 -2.44 -5.10
N ILE A 44 -11.91 -1.39 -4.28
CA ILE A 44 -10.80 -1.09 -3.38
C ILE A 44 -10.87 -2.06 -2.19
N PRO A 45 -9.87 -2.95 -2.01
CA PRO A 45 -9.88 -3.87 -0.89
C PRO A 45 -9.67 -3.09 0.41
N ILE A 46 -10.59 -3.27 1.36
CA ILE A 46 -10.49 -2.71 2.71
C ILE A 46 -10.40 -3.88 3.67
N GLU A 47 -9.28 -3.99 4.38
CA GLU A 47 -9.10 -4.96 5.45
C GLU A 47 -9.45 -4.31 6.80
N ILE A 48 -10.27 -5.00 7.59
CA ILE A 48 -10.64 -4.60 8.94
C ILE A 48 -10.37 -5.79 9.85
N SER A 49 -9.52 -5.60 10.85
CA SER A 49 -9.30 -6.57 11.92
C SER A 49 -9.97 -6.10 13.20
N VAL A 50 -10.75 -7.00 13.82
CA VAL A 50 -11.37 -6.78 15.12
C VAL A 50 -10.92 -7.91 16.03
N SER A 51 -10.27 -7.56 17.12
CA SER A 51 -9.81 -8.51 18.14
C SER A 51 -10.41 -8.16 19.49
N LEU A 52 -10.59 -9.19 20.31
CA LEU A 52 -10.95 -9.06 21.71
C LEU A 52 -9.75 -9.49 22.54
N ALA A 53 -9.53 -8.87 23.69
CA ALA A 53 -8.44 -9.27 24.58
C ALA A 53 -8.62 -10.74 25.02
N GLU A 54 -7.50 -11.46 25.15
CA GLU A 54 -7.47 -12.92 25.30
C GLU A 54 -8.27 -13.38 26.52
N GLU A 55 -8.24 -12.60 27.60
CA GLU A 55 -8.98 -12.85 28.84
C GLU A 55 -10.51 -12.88 28.64
N PHE A 56 -11.01 -12.32 27.54
CA PHE A 56 -12.44 -12.31 27.22
C PHE A 56 -12.83 -13.29 26.11
N GLY A 57 -11.87 -14.00 25.51
CA GLY A 57 -12.10 -14.89 24.37
C GLY A 57 -13.03 -16.07 24.65
N CYS A 58 -13.23 -16.43 25.93
CA CYS A 58 -14.18 -17.46 26.34
C CYS A 58 -15.62 -16.95 26.48
N PHE A 59 -15.86 -15.64 26.50
CA PHE A 59 -17.18 -15.03 26.69
C PHE A 59 -17.80 -14.51 25.40
N ALA A 60 -16.98 -13.98 24.48
CA ALA A 60 -17.48 -13.40 23.25
C ALA A 60 -16.50 -13.64 22.09
N MET A 61 -17.07 -13.84 20.90
CA MET A 61 -16.33 -13.91 19.64
C MET A 61 -16.60 -12.63 18.84
N PRO A 62 -15.55 -11.92 18.37
CA PRO A 62 -15.75 -10.76 17.53
C PRO A 62 -16.37 -11.19 16.20
N VAL A 63 -17.43 -10.49 15.78
CA VAL A 63 -18.10 -10.73 14.49
C VAL A 63 -18.17 -9.40 13.74
N VAL A 64 -17.63 -9.36 12.53
CA VAL A 64 -17.74 -8.21 11.63
C VAL A 64 -18.83 -8.49 10.61
N GLN A 65 -19.82 -7.60 10.54
CA GLN A 65 -20.87 -7.64 9.53
C GLN A 65 -20.81 -6.35 8.71
N THR A 66 -20.84 -6.49 7.39
CA THR A 66 -20.92 -5.36 6.47
C THR A 66 -22.38 -5.16 6.06
N MET A 67 -22.82 -3.92 6.05
CA MET A 67 -24.12 -3.53 5.49
C MET A 67 -23.84 -2.59 4.33
N SER A 68 -24.47 -2.85 3.18
CA SER A 68 -24.44 -1.90 2.06
C SER A 68 -25.41 -0.76 2.40
N PHE A 69 -24.89 0.46 2.43
CA PHE A 69 -25.65 1.65 2.82
C PHE A 69 -26.14 2.37 1.57
N ASP A 70 -27.41 2.22 1.21
CA ASP A 70 -28.04 3.08 0.22
C ASP A 70 -28.28 4.48 0.83
N GLN A 71 -27.87 5.51 0.08
CA GLN A 71 -27.86 6.92 0.49
C GLN A 71 -29.22 7.45 1.00
N HIS A 72 -30.33 6.78 0.65
CA HIS A 72 -31.69 7.12 1.08
C HIS A 72 -32.04 6.67 2.50
N PHE A 73 -31.37 5.65 3.05
CA PHE A 73 -31.66 5.15 4.41
C PHE A 73 -31.10 6.06 5.52
N PHE A 74 -30.03 6.81 5.20
CA PHE A 74 -29.36 7.72 6.13
C PHE A 74 -30.28 8.85 6.64
N SER A 75 -31.23 9.32 5.82
CA SER A 75 -32.04 10.48 6.21
C SER A 75 -32.98 10.23 7.39
N SER A 76 -33.35 8.97 7.71
CA SER A 76 -34.29 8.69 8.81
C SER A 76 -33.60 8.36 10.14
N LEU A 77 -32.41 7.75 10.09
CA LEU A 77 -31.65 7.36 11.30
C LEU A 77 -30.75 8.50 11.81
N TYR A 78 -30.41 9.49 10.96
CA TYR A 78 -29.53 10.60 11.33
C TYR A 78 -30.21 11.70 12.16
N THR A 79 -31.52 11.93 11.99
CA THR A 79 -32.21 13.04 12.67
C THR A 79 -32.22 12.92 14.19
N THR A 80 -32.02 11.73 14.75
CA THR A 80 -32.16 11.50 16.19
C THR A 80 -30.84 11.46 16.96
N TYR A 81 -29.68 11.24 16.30
CA TYR A 81 -28.41 10.99 17.02
C TYR A 81 -27.25 11.94 16.71
N ILE A 82 -27.23 12.70 15.59
CA ILE A 82 -26.09 13.58 15.22
C ILE A 82 -26.45 15.08 15.25
N LEU A 83 -27.50 15.48 15.96
CA LEU A 83 -27.78 16.90 16.25
C LEU A 83 -26.97 17.45 17.44
N SER A 84 -25.88 16.78 17.83
CA SER A 84 -24.87 17.34 18.73
C SER A 84 -23.49 17.29 18.07
N LYS A 85 -23.05 18.46 17.59
CA LYS A 85 -21.73 18.84 17.03
C LYS A 85 -21.46 18.59 15.54
N ASP A 86 -21.67 19.67 14.79
CA ASP A 86 -20.72 20.26 13.84
C ASP A 86 -20.15 19.34 12.75
N PHE A 87 -21.00 18.94 11.82
CA PHE A 87 -20.56 18.40 10.52
C PHE A 87 -21.09 19.26 9.38
N GLU A 88 -20.50 20.45 9.20
CA GLU A 88 -20.71 21.26 8.00
C GLU A 88 -19.99 20.61 6.81
N LEU A 89 -20.77 20.11 5.85
CA LEU A 89 -20.28 19.65 4.55
C LEU A 89 -20.07 20.88 3.66
N SER A 90 -18.83 21.34 3.47
CA SER A 90 -18.50 22.30 2.41
C SER A 90 -18.22 21.58 1.09
N ASP A 91 -19.02 21.92 0.09
CA ASP A 91 -19.07 21.35 -1.25
C ASP A 91 -18.19 22.15 -2.24
N ASP A 92 -16.93 22.41 -1.87
CA ASP A 92 -16.01 23.22 -2.67
C ASP A 92 -14.63 22.56 -2.80
N PHE A 93 -14.47 21.60 -3.73
CA PHE A 93 -13.14 21.09 -4.09
C PHE A 93 -13.04 20.62 -5.54
N VAL A 94 -13.15 21.55 -6.49
CA VAL A 94 -12.44 21.42 -7.78
C VAL A 94 -11.11 22.14 -7.64
N SER A 95 -10.02 21.39 -7.42
CA SER A 95 -8.65 21.94 -7.33
C SER A 95 -7.66 21.06 -8.11
N PRO A 96 -6.69 21.64 -8.85
CA PRO A 96 -5.97 21.03 -9.98
C PRO A 96 -4.85 20.04 -9.62
N ALA A 97 -4.82 19.52 -8.39
CA ALA A 97 -3.78 18.61 -7.90
C ALA A 97 -3.83 17.17 -8.47
N ASN A 98 -4.67 16.91 -9.48
CA ASN A 98 -4.89 15.57 -10.04
C ASN A 98 -3.99 15.22 -11.23
N ASP A 99 -3.22 16.17 -11.76
CA ASP A 99 -2.46 15.98 -13.01
C ASP A 99 -0.94 16.08 -12.78
N ILE A 100 -0.40 15.43 -11.74
CA ILE A 100 1.05 15.27 -11.64
C ILE A 100 1.47 14.26 -12.71
N PRO A 101 2.25 14.65 -13.73
CA PRO A 101 2.64 13.74 -14.79
C PRO A 101 3.56 12.65 -14.24
N ILE A 102 3.41 11.43 -14.74
CA ILE A 102 4.26 10.27 -14.41
C ILE A 102 5.15 10.01 -15.63
N PRO A 103 6.34 10.64 -15.72
CA PRO A 103 7.12 10.70 -16.96
C PRO A 103 7.85 9.40 -17.30
N PHE A 104 7.83 8.42 -16.40
CA PHE A 104 8.45 7.11 -16.62
C PHE A 104 7.47 6.05 -17.12
N LEU A 105 6.17 6.37 -17.21
CA LEU A 105 5.14 5.50 -17.76
C LEU A 105 4.47 6.13 -19.00
N PRO A 106 4.08 5.34 -20.02
CA PRO A 106 4.29 3.90 -20.11
C PRO A 106 5.77 3.54 -20.30
N LEU A 107 6.11 2.29 -20.02
CA LEU A 107 7.41 1.71 -20.33
C LEU A 107 7.58 1.60 -21.85
N PRO A 108 8.82 1.76 -22.37
CA PRO A 108 9.12 1.51 -23.78
C PRO A 108 8.72 0.09 -24.20
N SER A 109 8.32 -0.09 -25.46
CA SER A 109 7.95 -1.41 -26.02
C SER A 109 9.11 -2.41 -26.00
N GLU A 110 10.34 -1.91 -25.95
CA GLU A 110 11.56 -2.70 -25.86
C GLU A 110 11.96 -3.08 -24.41
N PHE A 111 11.23 -2.58 -23.40
CA PHE A 111 11.53 -2.87 -22.01
C PHE A 111 11.45 -4.38 -21.74
N ASN A 112 12.55 -4.95 -21.27
CA ASN A 112 12.62 -6.36 -20.95
C ASN A 112 12.90 -6.55 -19.46
N TYR A 113 11.89 -7.03 -18.74
CA TYR A 113 11.96 -7.27 -17.29
C TYR A 113 12.97 -8.35 -16.88
N THR A 114 13.57 -9.09 -17.83
CA THR A 114 14.68 -10.01 -17.54
C THR A 114 16.04 -9.32 -17.60
N LYS A 115 16.14 -8.14 -18.25
CA LYS A 115 17.40 -7.41 -18.42
C LYS A 115 17.63 -6.41 -17.30
N ARG A 116 18.77 -6.54 -16.63
CA ARG A 116 19.22 -5.62 -15.57
C ARG A 116 19.28 -4.16 -16.04
N ALA A 117 19.78 -3.92 -17.25
CA ALA A 117 19.96 -2.57 -17.79
C ALA A 117 18.63 -1.80 -17.92
N ASP A 118 17.54 -2.50 -18.24
CA ASP A 118 16.22 -1.88 -18.41
C ASP A 118 15.66 -1.45 -17.04
N TRP A 119 15.82 -2.28 -16.02
CA TRP A 119 15.49 -1.94 -14.63
C TRP A 119 16.32 -0.78 -14.08
N GLU A 120 17.63 -0.76 -14.36
CA GLU A 120 18.51 0.32 -13.93
C GLU A 120 18.14 1.66 -14.58
N MET A 121 17.77 1.64 -15.87
CA MET A 121 17.28 2.83 -16.55
C MET A 121 15.95 3.32 -15.96
N LEU A 122 15.04 2.39 -15.65
CA LEU A 122 13.74 2.73 -15.05
C LEU A 122 13.90 3.31 -13.64
N SER A 123 14.73 2.71 -12.78
CA SER A 123 14.95 3.21 -11.42
C SER A 123 15.53 4.63 -11.43
N LYS A 124 16.46 4.93 -12.36
CA LYS A 124 16.99 6.30 -12.54
C LYS A 124 15.93 7.31 -12.99
N ARG A 125 14.99 6.91 -13.87
CA ARG A 125 13.88 7.79 -14.29
C ARG A 125 12.94 8.11 -13.13
N ILE A 126 12.64 7.10 -12.30
CA ILE A 126 11.80 7.28 -11.10
C ILE A 126 12.52 8.15 -10.07
N GLU A 127 13.81 7.92 -9.83
CA GLU A 127 14.64 8.73 -8.93
C GLU A 127 14.62 10.21 -9.34
N ALA A 128 14.87 10.51 -10.63
CA ALA A 128 14.84 11.89 -11.12
C ALA A 128 13.49 12.57 -10.87
N TRP A 129 12.38 11.84 -11.09
CA TRP A 129 11.04 12.34 -10.84
C TRP A 129 10.76 12.59 -9.35
N LEU A 130 11.16 11.66 -8.47
CA LEU A 130 10.98 11.79 -7.02
C LEU A 130 11.72 12.99 -6.40
N ILE A 131 12.89 13.34 -6.95
CA ILE A 131 13.68 14.47 -6.46
C ILE A 131 12.99 15.81 -6.78
N GLU A 132 12.16 15.86 -7.83
CA GLU A 132 11.41 17.07 -8.22
C GLU A 132 10.09 17.21 -7.45
N LEU A 133 9.59 16.13 -6.85
CA LEU A 133 8.33 16.10 -6.13
C LEU A 133 8.45 16.52 -4.65
N ASP A 134 7.33 16.97 -4.09
CA ASP A 134 7.16 17.21 -2.66
C ASP A 134 6.93 15.88 -1.94
N THR A 135 7.61 15.68 -0.79
CA THR A 135 7.57 14.45 0.01
C THR A 135 6.22 14.19 0.66
N GLU A 136 5.40 15.24 0.83
CA GLU A 136 4.06 15.14 1.43
C GLU A 136 2.99 14.61 0.44
N LEU A 137 3.34 14.47 -0.85
CA LEU A 137 2.40 14.01 -1.86
C LEU A 137 2.27 12.48 -1.88
N PRO A 138 1.06 11.92 -2.01
CA PRO A 138 0.86 10.48 -2.14
C PRO A 138 1.65 9.86 -3.31
N GLN A 139 1.82 10.62 -4.40
CA GLN A 139 2.62 10.24 -5.56
C GLN A 139 4.10 10.04 -5.22
N TRP A 140 4.62 10.78 -4.23
CA TRP A 140 5.99 10.62 -3.77
C TRP A 140 6.16 9.30 -3.02
N THR A 141 5.24 8.99 -2.09
CA THR A 141 5.26 7.70 -1.38
C THR A 141 5.13 6.53 -2.35
N TRP A 142 4.16 6.60 -3.27
CA TRP A 142 4.00 5.59 -4.32
C TRP A 142 5.24 5.47 -5.20
N GLY A 143 5.80 6.60 -5.64
CA GLY A 143 7.01 6.62 -6.46
C GLY A 143 8.22 6.03 -5.76
N ARG A 144 8.35 6.24 -4.44
CA ARG A 144 9.41 5.64 -3.61
C ARG A 144 9.29 4.13 -3.59
N ASP A 145 8.09 3.59 -3.42
CA ASP A 145 7.87 2.14 -3.45
C ASP A 145 8.21 1.56 -4.84
N MET A 146 7.80 2.25 -5.91
CA MET A 146 8.17 1.91 -7.29
C MET A 146 9.69 1.99 -7.54
N PHE A 147 10.36 3.00 -6.97
CA PHE A 147 11.81 3.13 -7.03
C PHE A 147 12.48 1.91 -6.40
N TRP A 148 12.06 1.49 -5.19
CA TRP A 148 12.67 0.36 -4.52
C TRP A 148 12.45 -0.96 -5.26
N LEU A 149 11.25 -1.19 -5.82
CA LEU A 149 11.00 -2.36 -6.67
C LEU A 149 11.96 -2.40 -7.87
N THR A 150 12.08 -1.30 -8.60
CA THR A 150 12.92 -1.22 -9.80
C THR A 150 14.42 -1.23 -9.48
N PHE A 151 14.82 -0.64 -8.36
CA PHE A 151 16.20 -0.64 -7.89
C PHE A 151 16.65 -2.03 -7.45
N ILE A 152 15.84 -2.74 -6.66
CA ILE A 152 16.13 -4.13 -6.27
C ILE A 152 16.15 -5.05 -7.48
N ALA A 153 15.24 -4.88 -8.45
CA ALA A 153 15.28 -5.64 -9.70
C ALA A 153 16.60 -5.43 -10.48
N ALA A 154 17.17 -4.21 -10.43
CA ALA A 154 18.47 -3.89 -11.02
C ALA A 154 19.67 -4.34 -10.17
N PHE A 155 19.52 -4.39 -8.85
CA PHE A 155 20.58 -4.72 -7.89
C PHE A 155 20.10 -5.71 -6.81
N PRO A 156 19.81 -6.97 -7.16
CA PRO A 156 19.26 -7.93 -6.21
C PRO A 156 20.21 -8.25 -5.04
N ALA A 157 21.52 -8.07 -5.20
CA ALA A 157 22.43 -8.31 -4.09
C ALA A 157 22.24 -7.31 -2.93
N PHE A 158 21.61 -6.15 -3.16
CA PHE A 158 21.46 -5.07 -2.19
C PHE A 158 20.89 -5.58 -0.84
N PRO A 159 21.46 -5.16 0.31
CA PRO A 159 22.54 -4.19 0.48
C PRO A 159 23.95 -4.77 0.30
N ARG A 160 24.07 -6.08 0.06
CA ARG A 160 25.32 -6.79 -0.17
C ARG A 160 25.72 -6.65 -1.65
N GLY A 161 27.00 -6.82 -1.96
CA GLY A 161 27.46 -6.69 -3.35
C GLY A 161 27.51 -5.25 -3.90
N THR A 162 27.44 -5.12 -5.23
CA THR A 162 27.70 -3.86 -5.93
C THR A 162 26.41 -3.23 -6.45
N TRP A 163 26.23 -1.95 -6.12
CA TRP A 163 25.08 -1.16 -6.51
C TRP A 163 25.49 0.30 -6.68
N HIS A 164 24.68 1.05 -7.41
CA HIS A 164 24.91 2.48 -7.61
C HIS A 164 24.28 3.29 -6.48
N MET A 165 25.00 4.30 -5.99
CA MET A 165 24.45 5.21 -5.01
C MET A 165 23.19 5.89 -5.57
N TRP A 166 22.12 5.85 -4.78
CA TRP A 166 20.89 6.59 -5.04
C TRP A 166 20.86 7.88 -4.22
N ASN A 167 19.94 8.77 -4.54
CA ASN A 167 19.75 10.02 -3.84
C ASN A 167 19.26 9.79 -2.40
N PRO A 168 19.95 10.33 -1.36
CA PRO A 168 19.59 10.09 0.04
C PRO A 168 18.24 10.67 0.46
N ARG A 169 17.60 11.49 -0.39
CA ARG A 169 16.22 11.94 -0.19
C ARG A 169 15.22 10.76 -0.28
N ILE A 170 15.58 9.70 -1.01
CA ILE A 170 14.79 8.47 -1.10
C ILE A 170 15.18 7.57 0.08
N LEU A 171 14.34 7.60 1.11
CA LEU A 171 14.55 6.84 2.34
C LEU A 171 14.32 5.34 2.11
N LEU A 172 15.03 4.51 2.89
CA LEU A 172 14.83 3.06 2.99
C LEU A 172 13.57 2.75 3.81
N GLU A 173 12.43 3.21 3.31
CA GLU A 173 11.13 3.08 3.94
C GLU A 173 10.11 2.57 2.92
N GLY A 174 9.25 1.67 3.36
CA GLY A 174 8.26 1.02 2.50
C GLY A 174 8.23 -0.49 2.73
N ALA A 175 7.04 -1.08 2.65
CA ALA A 175 6.82 -2.48 3.02
C ALA A 175 7.74 -3.45 2.24
N PHE A 176 7.93 -3.18 0.95
CA PHE A 176 8.79 -4.01 0.10
C PHE A 176 10.27 -3.95 0.52
N ILE A 177 10.85 -2.75 0.68
CA ILE A 177 12.27 -2.61 0.98
C ILE A 177 12.61 -3.05 2.40
N GLU A 178 11.69 -2.82 3.36
CA GLU A 178 11.85 -3.30 4.73
C GLU A 178 11.88 -4.84 4.79
N GLN A 179 10.92 -5.50 4.12
CA GLN A 179 10.89 -6.96 4.01
C GLN A 179 12.14 -7.52 3.31
N TRP A 180 12.61 -6.84 2.25
CA TRP A 180 13.83 -7.20 1.55
C TRP A 180 15.05 -7.16 2.48
N LEU A 181 15.19 -6.07 3.26
CA LEU A 181 16.29 -5.90 4.21
C LEU A 181 16.27 -6.96 5.33
N GLU A 182 15.09 -7.32 5.84
CA GLU A 182 14.94 -8.39 6.84
C GLU A 182 15.37 -9.75 6.30
N THR A 183 14.95 -10.09 5.09
CA THR A 183 15.30 -11.35 4.42
C THR A 183 16.80 -11.43 4.14
N SER A 184 17.38 -10.35 3.62
CA SER A 184 18.81 -10.26 3.36
C SER A 184 19.66 -10.32 4.64
N SER A 185 19.13 -9.86 5.78
CA SER A 185 19.81 -9.89 7.08
C SER A 185 19.77 -11.25 7.77
N THR A 186 18.76 -12.07 7.48
CA THR A 186 18.54 -13.37 8.14
C THR A 186 19.38 -14.50 7.53
N ASN A 187 19.78 -14.37 6.27
CA ASN A 187 20.62 -15.35 5.55
C ASN A 187 22.11 -15.32 5.94
N VAL A 188 22.45 -15.07 7.22
CA VAL A 188 23.83 -14.91 7.73
C VAL A 188 24.48 -16.25 8.16
N ASN A 189 23.81 -17.40 8.02
CA ASN A 189 24.32 -18.65 8.64
C ASN A 189 24.34 -19.92 7.79
N VAL A 190 24.31 -19.85 6.46
CA VAL A 190 24.58 -21.04 5.62
C VAL A 190 25.52 -20.67 4.47
N ASP A 191 26.78 -21.11 4.61
CA ASP A 191 27.81 -21.23 3.58
C ASP A 191 28.01 -20.02 2.65
N ASP A 192 28.83 -19.09 3.16
CA ASP A 192 29.39 -17.88 2.52
C ASP A 192 30.29 -18.18 1.29
N ASP A 193 30.23 -19.38 0.72
CA ASP A 193 31.06 -19.84 -0.40
C ASP A 193 30.24 -20.22 -1.66
N ILE A 194 28.89 -20.24 -1.60
CA ILE A 194 28.05 -20.62 -2.75
C ILE A 194 27.42 -19.42 -3.46
N PHE A 195 27.10 -18.33 -2.75
CA PHE A 195 26.50 -17.13 -3.38
C PHE A 195 27.50 -16.27 -4.15
N ALA A 196 28.81 -16.41 -3.91
CA ALA A 196 29.85 -15.68 -4.62
C ALA A 196 30.23 -16.29 -5.99
N ILE A 197 29.70 -17.48 -6.33
CA ILE A 197 30.03 -18.22 -7.57
C ILE A 197 28.84 -18.28 -8.56
N ARG A 198 27.67 -17.73 -8.22
CA ARG A 198 26.59 -17.54 -9.21
C ARG A 198 26.92 -16.32 -10.07
N GLY A 199 27.56 -16.56 -11.20
CA GLY A 199 27.85 -15.55 -12.21
C GLY A 199 26.58 -14.81 -12.66
N ASP A 200 26.79 -13.59 -13.15
CA ASP A 200 25.79 -12.57 -13.57
C ASP A 200 24.65 -13.06 -14.51
N ASP A 201 24.67 -14.30 -15.02
CA ASP A 201 23.80 -14.79 -16.11
C ASP A 201 22.83 -15.93 -15.74
N GLU A 202 22.90 -16.51 -14.54
CA GLU A 202 21.91 -17.49 -14.07
C GLU A 202 21.22 -16.99 -12.80
N ARG A 203 20.42 -15.93 -12.98
CA ARG A 203 19.39 -15.54 -12.00
C ARG A 203 18.24 -16.56 -12.06
N ASP A 204 17.64 -16.86 -10.92
CA ASP A 204 16.38 -17.60 -10.88
C ASP A 204 15.30 -16.67 -11.46
N ALA A 205 14.79 -17.00 -12.65
CA ALA A 205 13.80 -16.20 -13.36
C ALA A 205 12.52 -15.93 -12.54
N GLU A 206 12.30 -16.72 -11.49
CA GLU A 206 11.21 -16.63 -10.54
C GLU A 206 11.24 -15.31 -9.75
N ASP A 207 12.39 -14.90 -9.19
CA ASP A 207 12.50 -13.66 -8.38
C ASP A 207 12.17 -12.40 -9.21
N LEU A 208 12.63 -12.34 -10.46
CA LEU A 208 12.34 -11.21 -11.35
C LEU A 208 10.89 -11.19 -11.81
N SER A 209 10.25 -12.36 -11.93
CA SER A 209 8.83 -12.46 -12.27
C SER A 209 7.94 -11.94 -11.14
N GLU A 210 8.28 -12.23 -9.89
CA GLU A 210 7.55 -11.73 -8.72
C GLU A 210 7.68 -10.21 -8.58
N ILE A 211 8.89 -9.67 -8.78
CA ILE A 211 9.12 -8.22 -8.75
C ILE A 211 8.40 -7.52 -9.91
N TRP A 212 8.38 -8.14 -11.09
CA TRP A 212 7.62 -7.62 -12.24
C TRP A 212 6.12 -7.59 -11.97
N ASP A 213 5.55 -8.64 -11.38
CA ASP A 213 4.14 -8.68 -11.01
C ASP A 213 3.81 -7.63 -9.94
N ALA A 214 4.69 -7.45 -8.95
CA ALA A 214 4.56 -6.38 -7.96
C ALA A 214 4.58 -5.00 -8.60
N LEU A 215 5.52 -4.75 -9.52
CA LEU A 215 5.58 -3.50 -10.27
C LEU A 215 4.30 -3.24 -11.06
N CYS A 216 3.76 -4.26 -11.74
CA CYS A 216 2.53 -4.11 -12.52
C CYS A 216 1.33 -3.76 -11.64
N ARG A 217 1.20 -4.42 -10.48
CA ARG A 217 0.13 -4.12 -9.51
C ARG A 217 0.24 -2.71 -8.96
N ASP A 218 1.43 -2.30 -8.56
CA ASP A 218 1.65 -0.98 -7.94
C ASP A 218 1.55 0.14 -8.98
N ALA A 219 2.02 -0.09 -10.21
CA ALA A 219 1.87 0.85 -11.32
C ALA A 219 0.39 1.17 -11.61
N ALA A 220 -0.48 0.15 -11.56
CA ALA A 220 -1.91 0.29 -11.84
C ALA A 220 -2.65 1.25 -10.89
N LEU A 221 -2.09 1.56 -9.71
CA LEU A 221 -2.67 2.49 -8.73
C LEU A 221 -2.64 3.96 -9.18
N PHE A 222 -1.70 4.31 -10.05
CA PHE A 222 -1.52 5.67 -10.55
C PHE A 222 -1.45 5.75 -12.08
N TYR A 223 -1.31 4.60 -12.76
CA TYR A 223 -1.26 4.48 -14.21
C TYR A 223 -2.15 3.32 -14.71
N PRO A 224 -3.43 3.57 -15.03
CA PRO A 224 -4.42 2.53 -15.38
C PRO A 224 -4.35 2.04 -16.84
N TYR A 225 -3.31 2.43 -17.58
CA TYR A 225 -3.11 2.06 -18.99
C TYR A 225 -2.09 0.93 -19.12
N THR A 226 -2.00 0.33 -20.32
CA THR A 226 -1.02 -0.74 -20.60
C THR A 226 0.38 -0.27 -20.21
N LEU A 227 1.03 -1.04 -19.33
CA LEU A 227 2.31 -0.64 -18.76
C LEU A 227 3.41 -0.56 -19.82
N ILE A 228 3.33 -1.41 -20.85
CA ILE A 228 4.20 -1.38 -22.02
C ILE A 228 3.44 -0.66 -23.13
N ALA A 229 4.07 0.33 -23.76
CA ALA A 229 3.48 1.03 -24.91
C ALA A 229 3.24 0.05 -26.07
N ASP A 230 2.04 0.08 -26.64
CA ASP A 230 1.76 -0.52 -27.94
C ASP A 230 2.35 0.41 -29.03
N ASP A 231 3.19 -0.14 -29.91
CA ASP A 231 3.76 0.58 -31.08
C ASP A 231 2.68 1.10 -32.06
#